data_AF-A0A3L7PS39-F1
#
_entry.id   AF-A0A3L7PS39-F1
#
_cell.length_a   1.000
_cell.length_b   1.000
_cell.length_c   1.000
_cell.angle_alpha   90.00
_cell.angle_beta   90.00
_cell.angle_gamma   90.00
#
_symmetry.space_group_name_H-M   'P 1'
#
loop_
_entity.id
_entity.type
_entity.pdbx_description
1 polymer ?
#
loop_
_entity_poly.entity_id
_entity_poly.type
_entity_poly.pdbx_seq_one_letter_code
_entity_poly.pdbx_strand_id
1 'polypeptide(L)'
;MGPVVFAPPGYFASSPDYFGSPGLGPSPFLPVQGAIPVQQPLPQFVGPYPVVSAAGLSSTNEVWRVPVERSISQLPRPANLRVSVSEEFLNRLVARDDVQPGPVRDTVLGADVTGRQTTTSRLILDLRPSLDRAHAAFVLTGDVQMQVTGTTPQAMVDTAGQHHFVAVKDVFFDGRLLATKHATVFVRARNQTVGAMTPLSGSLFGGLAERIAYQSAERMRPESEAIARDRLADKVYPTFDGEIDEQLSTANKLLEQQLRKRLELAQLAPSSQFVSTTDNHLEYGAVIGGKSVTDAARVPQVTTTEDPLNADGALKLMLHESLLNELIARTELRGYQTTDTKLKQQVAE
;
A
#
# COMPACT_ATOMS: atom_id res chain seq x y z
N MET A 1 31.49 14.71 -1.00
CA MET A 1 30.44 14.38 -2.00
C MET A 1 30.99 13.31 -2.91
N GLY A 2 30.43 12.11 -2.85
CA GLY A 2 30.70 11.02 -3.80
C GLY A 2 29.36 10.54 -4.34
N PRO A 3 29.25 10.14 -5.61
CA PRO A 3 27.98 9.73 -6.19
C PRO A 3 27.56 8.39 -5.59
N VAL A 4 26.36 8.37 -4.98
CA VAL A 4 25.67 7.14 -4.62
C VAL A 4 25.14 6.54 -5.93
N VAL A 5 25.83 5.51 -6.41
CA VAL A 5 25.38 4.69 -7.53
C VAL A 5 24.25 3.80 -7.01
N PHE A 6 23.03 4.08 -7.46
CA PHE A 6 21.89 3.19 -7.28
C PHE A 6 22.12 1.92 -8.11
N ALA A 7 22.24 0.77 -7.43
CA ALA A 7 22.22 -0.52 -8.09
C ALA A 7 20.82 -0.79 -8.68
N PRO A 8 20.71 -1.33 -9.90
CA PRO A 8 19.42 -1.76 -10.44
C PRO A 8 18.88 -2.94 -9.61
N PRO A 9 17.55 -3.10 -9.49
CA PRO A 9 16.98 -4.28 -8.87
C PRO A 9 17.40 -5.52 -9.65
N GLY A 10 18.04 -6.44 -8.94
CA GLY A 10 18.52 -7.69 -9.51
C GLY A 10 17.37 -8.50 -10.09
N TYR A 11 17.54 -8.90 -11.34
CA TYR A 11 17.16 -10.25 -11.74
C TYR A 11 17.71 -11.21 -10.69
N PHE A 12 16.94 -12.18 -10.18
CA PHE A 12 17.39 -13.58 -10.07
C PHE A 12 16.32 -14.50 -9.47
N ALA A 13 16.22 -15.65 -10.14
CA ALA A 13 16.02 -16.99 -9.61
C ALA A 13 14.69 -17.31 -8.91
N SER A 14 13.76 -17.79 -9.74
CA SER A 14 12.97 -18.97 -9.42
C SER A 14 13.84 -20.01 -8.70
N SER A 15 13.56 -20.27 -7.42
CA SER A 15 14.08 -21.46 -6.75
C SER A 15 13.09 -22.61 -6.99
N PRO A 16 13.54 -23.74 -7.56
CA PRO A 16 12.75 -24.94 -7.70
C PRO A 16 12.84 -25.80 -6.43
N ASP A 17 12.06 -26.89 -6.43
CA ASP A 17 12.22 -28.08 -5.59
C ASP A 17 11.56 -28.10 -4.21
N TYR A 18 10.34 -28.65 -4.18
CA TYR A 18 9.96 -29.65 -3.17
C TYR A 18 9.28 -30.83 -3.87
N PHE A 19 10.07 -31.86 -4.17
CA PHE A 19 9.56 -33.20 -4.49
C PHE A 19 10.45 -34.27 -3.85
N GLY A 20 9.78 -35.30 -3.30
CA GLY A 20 10.32 -36.63 -3.00
C GLY A 20 10.21 -37.00 -1.52
N SER A 21 9.64 -38.14 -1.09
CA SER A 21 9.25 -39.39 -1.76
C SER A 21 8.35 -40.22 -0.78
N PRO A 22 8.11 -41.55 -0.94
CA PRO A 22 7.03 -42.12 -1.75
C PRO A 22 6.15 -43.15 -0.99
N GLY A 23 5.01 -43.50 -1.59
CA GLY A 23 4.41 -44.83 -1.45
C GLY A 23 3.21 -44.95 -0.53
N LEU A 24 2.04 -45.21 -1.12
CA LEU A 24 1.17 -46.35 -0.80
C LEU A 24 0.12 -46.45 -1.92
N GLY A 25 -0.06 -47.67 -2.43
CA GLY A 25 -0.87 -48.00 -3.60
C GLY A 25 -2.39 -47.86 -3.40
N PRO A 26 -3.18 -48.16 -4.44
CA PRO A 26 -4.59 -47.88 -4.48
C PRO A 26 -5.38 -48.91 -3.65
N SER A 27 -6.45 -48.46 -3.00
CA SER A 27 -7.49 -49.35 -2.46
C SER A 27 -8.88 -48.77 -2.71
N PRO A 28 -9.89 -49.65 -2.84
CA PRO A 28 -11.07 -49.40 -3.65
C PRO A 28 -12.27 -48.86 -2.85
N PHE A 29 -13.23 -48.32 -3.61
CA PHE A 29 -14.58 -47.90 -3.25
C PHE A 29 -15.22 -48.57 -2.02
N LEU A 30 -15.79 -47.76 -1.13
CA LEU A 30 -17.13 -47.97 -0.55
C LEU A 30 -17.82 -46.60 -0.26
N PRO A 31 -19.15 -46.52 -0.39
CA PRO A 31 -19.91 -45.28 -0.18
C PRO A 31 -20.21 -45.07 1.31
N VAL A 32 -19.83 -43.91 1.86
CA VAL A 32 -20.28 -43.50 3.19
C VAL A 32 -21.50 -42.62 3.04
N GLN A 33 -22.68 -43.21 3.27
CA GLN A 33 -23.85 -42.49 3.75
C GLN A 33 -23.55 -41.98 5.16
N GLY A 34 -23.48 -40.66 5.33
CA GLY A 34 -23.36 -39.99 6.61
C GLY A 34 -24.04 -38.63 6.50
N ALA A 35 -25.05 -38.42 7.33
CA ALA A 35 -25.96 -37.28 7.31
C ALA A 35 -25.24 -35.92 7.32
N ILE A 36 -25.70 -35.02 6.44
CA ILE A 36 -25.38 -33.59 6.47
C ILE A 36 -25.97 -33.02 7.77
N PRO A 37 -25.18 -32.48 8.71
CA PRO A 37 -25.75 -31.69 9.79
C PRO A 37 -26.34 -30.41 9.19
N VAL A 38 -27.63 -30.22 9.43
CA VAL A 38 -28.40 -29.01 9.11
C VAL A 38 -27.60 -27.80 9.61
N GLN A 39 -27.12 -26.98 8.68
CA GLN A 39 -26.52 -25.69 8.99
C GLN A 39 -27.54 -24.85 9.76
N GLN A 40 -27.20 -24.46 10.98
CA GLN A 40 -27.94 -23.43 11.69
C GLN A 40 -27.83 -22.12 10.89
N PRO A 41 -28.93 -21.37 10.68
CA PRO A 41 -28.85 -20.09 10.01
C PRO A 41 -27.97 -19.15 10.82
N LEU A 42 -27.00 -18.52 10.14
CA LEU A 42 -26.18 -17.46 10.69
C LEU A 42 -27.08 -16.37 11.32
N PRO A 43 -26.72 -15.81 12.49
CA PRO A 43 -27.48 -14.73 13.09
C PRO A 43 -27.53 -13.53 12.14
N GLN A 44 -28.74 -13.07 11.86
CA GLN A 44 -28.98 -11.88 11.05
C GLN A 44 -28.36 -10.67 11.75
N PHE A 45 -27.30 -10.14 11.17
CA PHE A 45 -26.68 -8.89 11.58
C PHE A 45 -27.63 -7.74 11.18
N VAL A 46 -28.48 -7.31 12.12
CA VAL A 46 -29.30 -6.11 11.99
C VAL A 46 -28.48 -4.93 12.51
N GLY A 47 -27.81 -4.24 11.60
CA GLY A 47 -27.13 -2.96 11.84
C GLY A 47 -27.32 -2.03 10.64
N PRO A 48 -27.42 -0.71 10.83
CA PRO A 48 -27.94 0.21 9.83
C PRO A 48 -26.85 0.55 8.79
N TYR A 49 -26.78 -0.22 7.71
CA TYR A 49 -26.12 0.23 6.49
C TYR A 49 -27.19 0.59 5.46
N PRO A 50 -27.18 1.80 4.89
CA PRO A 50 -28.12 2.15 3.84
C PRO A 50 -27.89 1.26 2.62
N VAL A 51 -28.96 0.59 2.18
CA VAL A 51 -29.03 -0.11 0.90
C VAL A 51 -29.07 0.96 -0.19
N VAL A 52 -27.97 1.15 -0.93
CA VAL A 52 -27.96 1.98 -2.13
C VAL A 52 -28.25 1.08 -3.33
N SER A 53 -29.35 1.39 -4.01
CA SER A 53 -29.84 0.72 -5.22
C SER A 53 -28.81 0.77 -6.36
N ALA A 54 -28.65 -0.37 -7.05
CA ALA A 54 -27.83 -0.52 -8.24
C ALA A 54 -28.54 0.11 -9.46
N ALA A 55 -28.39 1.42 -9.64
CA ALA A 55 -28.72 2.09 -10.90
C ALA A 55 -27.73 3.22 -11.14
N GLY A 56 -26.72 2.97 -11.99
CA GLY A 56 -25.74 3.97 -12.42
C GLY A 56 -24.29 3.53 -12.28
N LEU A 57 -23.87 2.53 -13.05
CA LEU A 57 -22.45 2.23 -13.25
C LEU A 57 -22.06 2.73 -14.65
N SER A 58 -21.47 3.92 -14.73
CA SER A 58 -20.64 4.33 -15.86
C SER A 58 -19.17 4.27 -15.44
N SER A 59 -18.34 3.80 -16.37
CA SER A 59 -16.93 3.52 -16.21
C SER A 59 -16.08 4.80 -16.22
N THR A 60 -15.68 5.29 -15.06
CA THR A 60 -14.60 6.27 -14.90
C THR A 60 -13.93 6.09 -13.54
N ASN A 61 -12.62 6.34 -13.47
CA ASN A 61 -11.71 6.18 -12.32
C ASN A 61 -12.05 7.06 -11.08
N GLU A 62 -13.29 7.02 -10.60
CA GLU A 62 -13.66 7.72 -9.38
C GLU A 62 -13.37 6.84 -8.16
N VAL A 63 -12.26 7.15 -7.49
CA VAL A 63 -12.05 6.82 -6.09
C VAL A 63 -13.25 7.37 -5.32
N TRP A 64 -13.98 6.52 -4.61
CA TRP A 64 -15.09 6.91 -3.74
C TRP A 64 -14.58 7.87 -2.65
N ARG A 65 -14.54 9.17 -2.94
CA ARG A 65 -14.20 10.22 -1.97
C ARG A 65 -15.48 10.99 -1.66
N VAL A 66 -15.98 10.84 -0.43
CA VAL A 66 -16.93 11.81 0.13
C VAL A 66 -16.10 13.04 0.47
N PRO A 67 -16.34 14.23 -0.13
CA PRO A 67 -15.60 15.43 0.23
C PRO A 67 -16.02 15.83 1.65
N VAL A 68 -15.14 15.60 2.62
CA VAL A 68 -15.30 16.12 3.97
C VAL A 68 -14.41 17.34 4.07
N GLU A 69 -14.88 18.45 3.51
CA GLU A 69 -14.28 19.77 3.73
C GLU A 69 -14.58 20.19 5.16
N ARG A 70 -13.82 19.64 6.12
CA ARG A 70 -13.86 20.04 7.52
C ARG A 70 -12.68 20.96 7.76
N SER A 71 -12.97 22.26 7.75
CA SER A 71 -12.15 23.28 8.37
C SER A 71 -11.79 22.81 9.78
N ILE A 72 -10.55 22.42 9.98
CA ILE A 72 -10.10 21.97 11.28
C ILE A 72 -9.91 23.21 12.14
N SER A 73 -10.95 23.63 12.85
CA SER A 73 -10.84 24.64 13.90
C SER A 73 -10.07 24.04 15.10
N GLN A 74 -8.74 24.00 15.01
CA GLN A 74 -7.89 23.70 16.17
C GLN A 74 -7.60 25.01 16.92
N LEU A 75 -7.64 24.96 18.26
CA LEU A 75 -7.04 26.00 19.08
C LEU A 75 -5.56 26.20 18.69
N PRO A 76 -5.02 27.44 18.75
CA PRO A 76 -3.60 27.73 18.52
C PRO A 76 -2.65 26.84 19.32
N ARG A 77 -2.15 25.76 18.70
CA ARG A 77 -1.05 24.97 19.24
C ARG A 77 0.26 25.74 18.98
N PRO A 78 0.99 26.19 20.00
CA PRO A 78 2.20 26.98 19.80
C PRO A 78 3.28 26.16 19.09
N ALA A 79 3.89 26.75 18.07
CA ALA A 79 5.01 26.20 17.32
C ALA A 79 5.88 27.34 16.78
N ASN A 80 7.19 27.15 16.81
CA ASN A 80 8.17 28.04 16.15
C ASN A 80 8.71 27.42 14.84
N LEU A 81 8.36 26.16 14.55
CA LEU A 81 8.54 25.48 13.28
C LEU A 81 7.20 24.85 12.85
N ARG A 82 6.78 25.10 11.61
CA ARG A 82 5.69 24.35 10.96
C ARG A 82 6.12 23.87 9.58
N VAL A 83 5.72 22.65 9.25
CA VAL A 83 5.92 22.02 7.95
C VAL A 83 4.59 21.48 7.46
N SER A 84 4.20 21.84 6.24
CA SER A 84 3.08 21.22 5.54
C SER A 84 3.59 20.54 4.29
N VAL A 85 3.15 19.31 4.05
CA VAL A 85 3.53 18.50 2.90
C VAL A 85 2.28 18.01 2.21
N SER A 86 2.16 18.22 0.91
CA SER A 86 0.99 17.73 0.16
C SER A 86 1.08 16.22 -0.11
N GLU A 87 -0.06 15.55 -0.18
CA GLU A 87 -0.19 14.16 -0.62
C GLU A 87 0.45 13.95 -1.99
N GLU A 88 0.29 14.93 -2.91
CA GLU A 88 0.87 14.88 -4.24
C GLU A 88 2.41 14.81 -4.16
N PHE A 89 3.04 15.63 -3.32
CA PHE A 89 4.48 15.61 -3.15
C PHE A 89 4.96 14.30 -2.54
N LEU A 90 4.27 13.79 -1.53
CA LEU A 90 4.59 12.49 -0.93
C LEU A 90 4.50 11.37 -1.98
N ASN A 91 3.46 11.38 -2.82
CA ASN A 91 3.30 10.42 -3.90
C ASN A 91 4.42 10.50 -4.94
N ARG A 92 4.99 11.66 -5.23
CA ARG A 92 6.18 11.75 -6.11
C ARG A 92 7.39 10.99 -5.54
N LEU A 93 7.47 10.82 -4.22
CA LEU A 93 8.55 10.09 -3.56
C LEU A 93 8.27 8.58 -3.47
N VAL A 94 7.02 8.19 -3.21
CA VAL A 94 6.66 6.80 -2.87
C VAL A 94 5.89 6.05 -3.94
N ALA A 95 5.20 6.73 -4.86
CA ALA A 95 4.38 6.05 -5.86
C ALA A 95 5.24 5.24 -6.83
N ARG A 96 4.79 4.04 -7.15
CA ARG A 96 5.49 3.10 -8.04
C ARG A 96 4.46 2.43 -8.94
N ASP A 97 4.81 2.26 -10.20
CA ASP A 97 4.10 1.39 -11.14
C ASP A 97 5.02 0.19 -11.42
N ASP A 98 4.45 -1.00 -11.48
CA ASP A 98 5.18 -2.22 -11.80
C ASP A 98 4.40 -3.11 -12.78
N VAL A 99 5.14 -3.81 -13.65
CA VAL A 99 4.60 -4.77 -14.61
C VAL A 99 5.43 -6.05 -14.52
N GLN A 100 4.83 -7.09 -13.96
CA GLN A 100 5.49 -8.35 -13.70
C GLN A 100 4.87 -9.47 -14.54
N PRO A 101 5.55 -9.93 -15.62
CA PRO A 101 5.19 -11.17 -16.28
C PRO A 101 5.65 -12.38 -15.44
N GLY A 102 4.89 -13.47 -15.49
CA GLY A 102 5.25 -14.69 -14.78
C GLY A 102 4.59 -15.95 -15.33
N PRO A 103 5.18 -17.14 -15.10
CA PRO A 103 4.48 -18.39 -15.36
C PRO A 103 3.35 -18.60 -14.35
N VAL A 104 2.36 -19.39 -14.74
CA VAL A 104 1.36 -19.97 -13.84
C VAL A 104 1.59 -21.48 -13.80
N ARG A 105 1.69 -22.03 -12.59
CA ARG A 105 1.72 -23.46 -12.33
C ARG A 105 1.04 -23.71 -11.00
N ASP A 106 -0.14 -24.33 -11.03
CA ASP A 106 -0.92 -24.66 -9.83
C ASP A 106 -1.74 -25.92 -10.08
N THR A 107 -2.33 -26.47 -9.02
CA THR A 107 -3.33 -27.54 -9.12
C THR A 107 -4.65 -27.02 -8.58
N VAL A 108 -5.65 -26.92 -9.45
CA VAL A 108 -6.97 -26.37 -9.13
C VAL A 108 -8.02 -27.43 -9.43
N LEU A 109 -8.80 -27.82 -8.42
CA LEU A 109 -9.87 -28.81 -8.55
C LEU A 109 -9.40 -30.15 -9.17
N GLY A 110 -8.15 -30.55 -8.87
CA GLY A 110 -7.55 -31.78 -9.39
C GLY A 110 -7.02 -31.69 -10.83
N ALA A 111 -7.13 -30.54 -11.49
CA ALA A 111 -6.50 -30.26 -12.77
C ALA A 111 -5.11 -29.65 -12.58
N ASP A 112 -4.13 -30.09 -13.36
CA ASP A 112 -2.82 -29.42 -13.45
C ASP A 112 -2.96 -28.20 -14.36
N VAL A 113 -2.79 -27.01 -13.78
CA VAL A 113 -2.99 -25.72 -14.45
C VAL A 113 -1.65 -25.12 -14.78
N THR A 114 -1.38 -24.92 -16.07
CA THR A 114 -0.16 -24.29 -16.55
C THR A 114 -0.46 -23.15 -17.50
N GLY A 115 0.38 -22.12 -17.51
CA GLY A 115 0.17 -21.00 -18.41
C GLY A 115 1.04 -19.79 -18.10
N ARG A 116 0.55 -18.62 -18.47
CA ARG A 116 1.26 -17.34 -18.28
C ARG A 116 0.31 -16.30 -17.72
N GLN A 117 0.87 -15.41 -16.92
CA GLN A 117 0.17 -14.24 -16.40
C GLN A 117 1.05 -12.99 -16.52
N THR A 118 0.39 -11.85 -16.55
CA THR A 118 1.02 -10.54 -16.40
C THR A 118 0.25 -9.77 -15.35
N THR A 119 0.96 -9.29 -14.33
CA THR A 119 0.41 -8.44 -13.28
C THR A 119 0.87 -7.02 -13.51
N THR A 120 -0.06 -6.08 -13.61
CA THR A 120 0.22 -4.65 -13.61
C THR A 120 -0.26 -4.10 -12.27
N SER A 121 0.56 -3.34 -11.57
CA SER A 121 0.20 -2.79 -10.27
C SER A 121 0.69 -1.36 -10.09
N ARG A 122 0.01 -0.63 -9.21
CA ARG A 122 0.30 0.75 -8.85
C ARG A 122 0.18 0.94 -7.34
N LEU A 123 1.26 1.39 -6.74
CA LEU A 123 1.34 1.78 -5.33
C LEU A 123 1.19 3.29 -5.22
N ILE A 124 0.31 3.75 -4.34
CA ILE A 124 0.15 5.16 -3.94
C ILE A 124 0.07 5.29 -2.42
N LEU A 125 0.25 6.51 -1.93
CA LEU A 125 -0.03 6.92 -0.56
C LEU A 125 -1.28 7.81 -0.53
N ASP A 126 -2.20 7.53 0.37
CA ASP A 126 -3.46 8.24 0.54
C ASP A 126 -3.55 8.76 1.98
N LEU A 127 -3.54 10.08 2.16
CA LEU A 127 -3.62 10.71 3.48
C LEU A 127 -5.05 10.63 4.02
N ARG A 128 -5.15 10.44 5.33
CA ARG A 128 -6.42 10.30 6.03
C ARG A 128 -6.54 11.35 7.13
N PRO A 129 -7.69 12.04 7.27
CA PRO A 129 -7.85 13.06 8.29
C PRO A 129 -7.61 12.54 9.71
N SER A 130 -6.68 13.16 10.44
CA SER A 130 -6.39 12.86 11.83
C SER A 130 -5.83 14.09 12.55
N LEU A 131 -6.24 14.30 13.80
CA LEU A 131 -5.95 15.52 14.58
C LEU A 131 -4.84 15.35 15.63
N ASP A 132 -4.54 14.10 15.95
CA ASP A 132 -3.66 13.67 17.03
C ASP A 132 -2.37 13.00 16.53
N ARG A 133 -2.37 12.58 15.27
CA ARG A 133 -1.25 11.91 14.58
C ARG A 133 -1.38 12.14 13.08
N ALA A 134 -0.32 11.88 12.33
CA ALA A 134 -0.48 11.67 10.91
C ALA A 134 -1.03 10.26 10.68
N HIS A 135 -2.03 10.16 9.80
CA HIS A 135 -2.58 8.90 9.32
C HIS A 135 -2.54 8.91 7.79
N ALA A 136 -1.97 7.86 7.22
CA ALA A 136 -1.96 7.61 5.79
C ALA A 136 -2.18 6.12 5.53
N ALA A 137 -2.58 5.78 4.31
CA ALA A 137 -2.69 4.41 3.84
C ALA A 137 -1.84 4.23 2.59
N PHE A 138 -1.01 3.20 2.58
CA PHE A 138 -0.46 2.69 1.33
C PHE A 138 -1.54 1.88 0.63
N VAL A 139 -1.82 2.22 -0.61
CA VAL A 139 -2.84 1.56 -1.44
C VAL A 139 -2.16 1.00 -2.67
N LEU A 140 -2.13 -0.33 -2.77
CA LEU A 140 -1.66 -1.06 -3.93
C LEU A 140 -2.86 -1.57 -4.71
N THR A 141 -3.04 -1.11 -5.94
CA THR A 141 -4.05 -1.64 -6.87
C THR A 141 -3.37 -2.41 -7.97
N GLY A 142 -4.01 -3.45 -8.48
CA GLY A 142 -3.45 -4.17 -9.61
C GLY A 142 -4.45 -5.01 -10.39
N ASP A 143 -4.09 -5.26 -11.64
CA ASP A 143 -4.81 -6.09 -12.58
C ASP A 143 -3.92 -7.25 -13.02
N VAL A 144 -4.47 -8.45 -13.00
CA VAL A 144 -3.80 -9.67 -13.46
C VAL A 144 -4.52 -10.18 -14.68
N GLN A 145 -3.80 -10.29 -15.80
CA GLN A 145 -4.28 -10.95 -17.00
C GLN A 145 -3.58 -12.30 -17.10
N MET A 146 -4.33 -13.36 -17.37
CA MET A 146 -3.76 -14.69 -17.49
C MET A 146 -4.40 -15.50 -18.61
N GLN A 147 -3.60 -16.39 -19.17
CA GLN A 147 -4.03 -17.43 -20.09
C GLN A 147 -3.45 -18.75 -19.57
N VAL A 148 -4.34 -19.67 -19.19
CA VAL A 148 -3.96 -20.94 -18.57
C VAL A 148 -4.73 -22.09 -19.18
N THR A 149 -4.12 -23.26 -19.12
CA THR A 149 -4.69 -24.52 -19.58
C THR A 149 -4.71 -25.49 -18.40
N GLY A 150 -5.92 -25.89 -17.99
CA GLY A 150 -6.15 -26.91 -16.98
C GLY A 150 -6.23 -28.29 -17.63
N THR A 151 -5.37 -29.21 -17.21
CA THR A 151 -5.29 -30.55 -17.80
C THR A 151 -5.73 -31.60 -16.79
N THR A 152 -6.64 -32.45 -17.23
CA THR A 152 -7.07 -33.67 -16.54
C THR A 152 -6.96 -34.86 -17.50
N PRO A 153 -7.02 -36.12 -17.02
CA PRO A 153 -7.05 -37.28 -17.92
C PRO A 153 -8.23 -37.30 -18.90
N GLN A 154 -9.31 -36.58 -18.59
CA GLN A 154 -10.56 -36.59 -19.34
C GLN A 154 -10.70 -35.41 -20.31
N ALA A 155 -10.08 -34.27 -19.97
CA ALA A 155 -10.20 -33.04 -20.74
C ALA A 155 -9.06 -32.07 -20.46
N MET A 156 -8.77 -31.25 -21.46
CA MET A 156 -7.96 -30.05 -21.39
C MET A 156 -8.87 -28.83 -21.57
N VAL A 157 -8.77 -27.84 -20.70
CA VAL A 157 -9.63 -26.66 -20.71
C VAL A 157 -8.78 -25.41 -20.72
N ASP A 158 -8.98 -24.57 -21.72
CA ASP A 158 -8.32 -23.28 -21.85
C ASP A 158 -9.16 -22.21 -21.18
N THR A 159 -8.53 -21.43 -20.31
CA THR A 159 -9.17 -20.36 -19.54
C THR A 159 -8.39 -19.06 -19.70
N ALA A 160 -9.11 -17.99 -20.03
CA ALA A 160 -8.62 -16.63 -19.92
C ALA A 160 -9.12 -16.03 -18.60
N GLY A 161 -8.24 -15.36 -17.87
CA GLY A 161 -8.56 -14.74 -16.59
C GLY A 161 -8.24 -13.26 -16.57
N GLN A 162 -9.13 -12.47 -15.95
CA GLN A 162 -8.89 -11.08 -15.61
C GLN A 162 -9.23 -10.89 -14.13
N HIS A 163 -8.23 -10.58 -13.32
CA HIS A 163 -8.39 -10.40 -11.88
C HIS A 163 -8.03 -8.99 -11.50
N HIS A 164 -8.68 -8.49 -10.47
CA HIS A 164 -8.39 -7.19 -9.89
C HIS A 164 -8.15 -7.35 -8.40
N PHE A 165 -7.14 -6.69 -7.86
CA PHE A 165 -6.88 -6.68 -6.42
C PHE A 165 -6.60 -5.27 -5.90
N VAL A 166 -6.91 -5.08 -4.63
CA VAL A 166 -6.61 -3.88 -3.85
C VAL A 166 -6.06 -4.31 -2.51
N ALA A 167 -4.85 -3.88 -2.18
CA ALA A 167 -4.24 -4.06 -0.87
C ALA A 167 -4.07 -2.70 -0.19
N VAL A 168 -4.42 -2.62 1.10
CA VAL A 168 -4.37 -1.39 1.90
C VAL A 168 -3.62 -1.64 3.18
N LYS A 169 -2.67 -0.77 3.52
CA LYS A 169 -1.92 -0.81 4.78
C LYS A 169 -1.89 0.56 5.44
N ASP A 170 -2.47 0.64 6.64
CA ASP A 170 -2.51 1.87 7.43
C ASP A 170 -1.17 2.15 8.11
N VAL A 171 -0.75 3.41 8.06
CA VAL A 171 0.47 3.93 8.69
C VAL A 171 0.13 5.16 9.53
N PHE A 172 0.72 5.21 10.70
CA PHE A 172 0.54 6.27 11.69
C PHE A 172 1.89 6.87 12.05
N PHE A 173 1.93 8.17 12.26
CA PHE A 173 3.11 8.87 12.75
C PHE A 173 2.72 9.83 13.88
N ASP A 174 3.34 9.65 15.04
CA ASP A 174 3.08 10.45 16.26
C ASP A 174 4.06 11.64 16.42
N GLY A 175 4.90 11.88 15.40
CA GLY A 175 5.99 12.84 15.46
C GLY A 175 7.34 12.24 15.86
N ARG A 176 7.40 10.99 16.31
CA ARG A 176 8.65 10.29 16.68
C ARG A 176 8.82 9.00 15.90
N LEU A 177 7.78 8.17 15.84
CA LEU A 177 7.83 6.83 15.31
C LEU A 177 6.72 6.62 14.28
N LEU A 178 7.09 5.98 13.17
CA LEU A 178 6.16 5.40 12.23
C LEU A 178 5.71 4.04 12.76
N ALA A 179 4.40 3.88 12.93
CA ALA A 179 3.74 2.64 13.29
C ALA A 179 2.79 2.21 12.18
N THR A 180 2.48 0.93 12.09
CA THR A 180 1.60 0.40 11.04
C THR A 180 0.75 -0.76 11.58
N LYS A 181 -0.33 -1.06 10.86
CA LYS A 181 -1.16 -2.25 11.06
C LYS A 181 -0.88 -3.24 9.94
N HIS A 182 -1.30 -4.49 10.12
CA HIS A 182 -1.30 -5.46 9.03
C HIS A 182 -2.12 -4.97 7.84
N ALA A 183 -1.64 -5.27 6.64
CA ALA A 183 -2.35 -5.02 5.42
C ALA A 183 -3.69 -5.79 5.34
N THR A 184 -4.61 -5.29 4.55
CA THR A 184 -5.82 -6.01 4.13
C THR A 184 -5.84 -6.11 2.62
N VAL A 185 -6.19 -7.27 2.07
CA VAL A 185 -6.22 -7.52 0.63
C VAL A 185 -7.62 -7.92 0.20
N PHE A 186 -8.12 -7.27 -0.84
CA PHE A 186 -9.38 -7.57 -1.49
C PHE A 186 -9.10 -8.00 -2.92
N VAL A 187 -9.69 -9.11 -3.34
CA VAL A 187 -9.49 -9.66 -4.69
C VAL A 187 -10.84 -9.95 -5.33
N ARG A 188 -10.94 -9.62 -6.62
CA ARG A 188 -12.04 -9.99 -7.50
C ARG A 188 -11.49 -10.79 -8.67
N ALA A 189 -11.71 -12.10 -8.64
CA ALA A 189 -11.38 -12.97 -9.75
C ALA A 189 -12.53 -13.01 -10.77
N ARG A 190 -12.18 -13.11 -12.06
CA ARG A 190 -13.10 -13.38 -13.16
C ARG A 190 -12.38 -14.29 -14.15
N ASN A 191 -12.99 -15.42 -14.44
CA ASN A 191 -12.51 -16.39 -15.40
C ASN A 191 -13.48 -16.50 -16.57
N GLN A 192 -12.96 -16.90 -17.72
CA GLN A 192 -13.74 -17.24 -18.89
C GLN A 192 -13.15 -18.49 -19.52
N THR A 193 -13.96 -19.53 -19.66
CA THR A 193 -13.57 -20.69 -20.47
C THR A 193 -13.55 -20.26 -21.93
N VAL A 194 -12.41 -20.44 -22.61
CA VAL A 194 -12.25 -20.06 -24.02
C VAL A 194 -12.21 -21.28 -24.94
N GLY A 195 -11.91 -22.45 -24.40
CA GLY A 195 -11.83 -23.69 -25.17
C GLY A 195 -11.84 -24.92 -24.28
N ALA A 196 -12.22 -26.06 -24.87
CA ALA A 196 -12.10 -27.37 -24.24
C ALA A 196 -11.76 -28.40 -25.30
N MET A 197 -10.84 -29.30 -24.97
CA MET A 197 -10.43 -30.44 -25.79
C MET A 197 -10.53 -31.72 -24.95
N THR A 198 -10.76 -32.84 -25.61
CA THR A 198 -10.87 -34.16 -24.96
C THR A 198 -10.07 -35.20 -25.75
N PRO A 199 -9.77 -36.37 -25.18
CA PRO A 199 -9.18 -37.48 -25.94
C PRO A 199 -10.03 -37.94 -27.14
N LEU A 200 -11.32 -37.62 -27.17
CA LEU A 200 -12.24 -37.93 -28.28
C LEU A 200 -12.31 -36.80 -29.33
N SER A 201 -11.61 -35.69 -29.12
CA SER A 201 -11.53 -34.59 -30.09
C SER A 201 -11.06 -35.10 -31.46
N GLY A 202 -11.74 -34.70 -32.53
CA GLY A 202 -11.50 -35.21 -33.89
C GLY A 202 -12.19 -36.54 -34.24
N SER A 203 -12.87 -37.19 -33.29
CA SER A 203 -13.74 -38.35 -33.56
C SER A 203 -15.18 -37.94 -33.90
N LEU A 204 -16.01 -38.90 -34.31
CA LEU A 204 -17.45 -38.70 -34.56
C LEU A 204 -18.21 -38.13 -33.34
N PHE A 205 -17.68 -38.35 -32.12
CA PHE A 205 -18.28 -37.85 -30.87
C PHE A 205 -17.51 -36.69 -30.25
N GLY A 206 -16.45 -36.20 -30.90
CA GLY A 206 -15.55 -35.18 -30.35
C GLY A 206 -16.26 -33.89 -29.95
N GLY A 207 -17.08 -33.33 -30.85
CA GLY A 207 -17.80 -32.08 -30.56
C GLY A 207 -18.81 -32.19 -29.42
N LEU A 208 -19.36 -33.39 -29.15
CA LEU A 208 -20.22 -33.61 -27.98
C LEU A 208 -19.39 -33.68 -26.70
N ALA A 209 -18.27 -34.41 -26.73
CA ALA A 209 -17.36 -34.52 -25.59
C ALA A 209 -16.77 -33.16 -25.19
N GLU A 210 -16.34 -32.36 -26.16
CA GLU A 210 -15.85 -30.98 -25.96
C GLU A 210 -16.92 -30.08 -25.35
N ARG A 211 -18.17 -30.17 -25.84
CA ARG A 211 -19.29 -29.39 -25.27
C ARG A 211 -19.57 -29.78 -23.82
N ILE A 212 -19.50 -31.06 -23.49
CA ILE A 212 -19.68 -31.54 -22.10
C ILE A 212 -18.54 -31.01 -21.22
N ALA A 213 -17.29 -31.09 -21.68
CA ALA A 213 -16.13 -30.57 -20.96
C ALA A 213 -16.25 -29.05 -20.72
N TYR A 214 -16.61 -28.29 -21.75
CA TYR A 214 -16.85 -26.84 -21.66
C TYR A 214 -17.96 -26.51 -20.64
N GLN A 215 -19.10 -27.20 -20.72
CA GLN A 215 -20.19 -26.99 -19.76
C GLN A 215 -19.81 -27.36 -18.33
N SER A 216 -18.99 -28.40 -18.15
CA SER A 216 -18.48 -28.79 -16.85
C SER A 216 -17.57 -27.70 -16.27
N ALA A 217 -16.65 -27.16 -17.08
CA ALA A 217 -15.77 -26.08 -16.68
C ALA A 217 -16.56 -24.83 -16.26
N GLU A 218 -17.57 -24.43 -17.05
CA GLU A 218 -18.42 -23.28 -16.72
C GLU A 218 -19.21 -23.47 -15.42
N ARG A 219 -19.62 -24.70 -15.08
CA ARG A 219 -20.27 -24.98 -13.78
C ARG A 219 -19.31 -24.86 -12.60
N MET A 220 -18.04 -25.19 -12.81
CA MET A 220 -16.97 -25.09 -11.79
C MET A 220 -16.38 -23.68 -11.67
N ARG A 221 -16.73 -22.77 -12.57
CA ARG A 221 -16.19 -21.41 -12.63
C ARG A 221 -16.27 -20.65 -11.29
N PRO A 222 -17.38 -20.64 -10.55
CA PRO A 222 -17.44 -19.92 -9.26
C PRO A 222 -16.44 -20.45 -8.23
N GLU A 223 -16.23 -21.77 -8.18
CA GLU A 223 -15.29 -22.40 -7.26
C GLU A 223 -13.84 -22.13 -7.68
N SER A 224 -13.55 -22.21 -8.98
CA SER A 224 -12.26 -21.82 -9.55
C SER A 224 -11.92 -20.34 -9.28
N GLU A 225 -12.89 -19.44 -9.43
CA GLU A 225 -12.71 -18.02 -9.12
C GLU A 225 -12.45 -17.79 -7.62
N ALA A 226 -13.11 -18.53 -6.72
CA ALA A 226 -12.85 -18.47 -5.29
C ALA A 226 -11.42 -18.92 -4.95
N ILE A 227 -10.96 -20.04 -5.52
CA ILE A 227 -9.59 -20.53 -5.34
C ILE A 227 -8.58 -19.52 -5.88
N ALA A 228 -8.81 -18.98 -7.09
CA ALA A 228 -7.93 -17.97 -7.69
C ALA A 228 -7.86 -16.70 -6.84
N ARG A 229 -8.99 -16.27 -6.26
CA ARG A 229 -9.06 -15.13 -5.35
C ARG A 229 -8.18 -15.36 -4.13
N ASP A 230 -8.33 -16.50 -3.48
CA ASP A 230 -7.64 -16.82 -2.24
C ASP A 230 -6.13 -16.98 -2.50
N ARG A 231 -5.74 -17.67 -3.59
CA ARG A 231 -4.34 -17.79 -4.04
C ARG A 231 -3.68 -16.44 -4.33
N LEU A 232 -4.40 -15.54 -5.00
CA LEU A 232 -3.87 -14.22 -5.31
C LEU A 232 -3.72 -13.38 -4.03
N ALA A 233 -4.67 -13.47 -3.09
CA ALA A 233 -4.57 -12.82 -1.79
C ALA A 233 -3.35 -13.34 -0.99
N ASP A 234 -3.16 -14.66 -0.94
CA ASP A 234 -2.03 -15.31 -0.26
C ASP A 234 -0.66 -14.91 -0.84
N LYS A 235 -0.62 -14.59 -2.15
CA LYS A 235 0.60 -14.12 -2.81
C LYS A 235 0.87 -12.63 -2.55
N VAL A 236 -0.17 -11.80 -2.67
CA VAL A 236 -0.05 -10.34 -2.57
C VAL A 236 0.19 -9.90 -1.13
N TYR A 237 -0.56 -10.47 -0.17
CA TYR A 237 -0.53 -10.06 1.23
C TYR A 237 0.89 -10.07 1.85
N PRO A 238 1.63 -11.19 1.90
CA PRO A 238 2.89 -11.24 2.62
C PRO A 238 3.96 -10.37 1.97
N THR A 239 3.96 -10.29 0.63
CA THR A 239 4.89 -9.44 -0.13
C THR A 239 4.63 -7.97 0.19
N PHE A 240 3.40 -7.51 0.04
CA PHE A 240 3.02 -6.12 0.28
C PHE A 240 3.18 -5.71 1.76
N ASP A 241 2.75 -6.56 2.70
CA ASP A 241 2.87 -6.27 4.14
C ASP A 241 4.35 -6.15 4.54
N GLY A 242 5.17 -7.11 4.11
CA GLY A 242 6.59 -7.18 4.43
C GLY A 242 7.43 -6.05 3.84
N GLU A 243 7.23 -5.71 2.56
CA GLU A 243 7.98 -4.63 1.90
C GLU A 243 7.73 -3.27 2.57
N ILE A 244 6.47 -2.97 2.89
CA ILE A 244 6.14 -1.73 3.59
C ILE A 244 6.71 -1.73 5.02
N ASP A 245 6.68 -2.85 5.73
CA ASP A 245 7.30 -2.95 7.07
C ASP A 245 8.81 -2.70 7.03
N GLU A 246 9.50 -3.25 6.05
CA GLU A 246 10.94 -3.05 5.87
C GLU A 246 11.28 -1.57 5.59
N GLN A 247 10.52 -0.93 4.71
CA GLN A 247 10.68 0.48 4.39
C GLN A 247 10.42 1.38 5.61
N LEU A 248 9.35 1.10 6.36
CA LEU A 248 9.02 1.86 7.58
C LEU A 248 10.06 1.64 8.70
N SER A 249 10.56 0.41 8.85
CA SER A 249 11.65 0.11 9.78
C SER A 249 12.92 0.89 9.44
N THR A 250 13.25 0.98 8.15
CA THR A 250 14.38 1.79 7.67
C THR A 250 14.16 3.27 7.92
N ALA A 251 12.95 3.79 7.63
CA ALA A 251 12.59 5.18 7.91
C ALA A 251 12.69 5.51 9.41
N ASN A 252 12.21 4.63 10.28
CA ASN A 252 12.34 4.78 11.74
C ASN A 252 13.80 4.82 12.20
N LYS A 253 14.67 3.97 11.64
CA LYS A 253 16.11 4.01 11.95
C LYS A 253 16.73 5.34 11.54
N LEU A 254 16.38 5.87 10.37
CA LEU A 254 16.86 7.18 9.90
C LEU A 254 16.37 8.32 10.80
N LEU A 255 15.08 8.34 11.13
CA LEU A 255 14.49 9.33 12.03
C LEU A 255 15.17 9.33 13.40
N GLU A 256 15.35 8.16 14.01
CA GLU A 256 15.93 8.06 15.34
C GLU A 256 17.45 8.32 15.31
N GLN A 257 18.19 7.63 14.45
CA GLN A 257 19.65 7.66 14.50
C GLN A 257 20.27 8.89 13.84
N GLN A 258 19.70 9.37 12.73
CA GLN A 258 20.29 10.47 11.99
C GLN A 258 19.68 11.80 12.36
N LEU A 259 18.35 11.91 12.39
CA LEU A 259 17.72 13.19 12.66
C LEU A 259 17.72 13.48 14.17
N ARG A 260 17.11 12.60 14.96
CA ARG A 260 16.83 12.90 16.36
C ARG A 260 18.08 12.94 17.22
N LYS A 261 18.99 11.96 17.13
CA LYS A 261 20.25 12.01 17.87
C LYS A 261 21.08 13.25 17.54
N ARG A 262 21.07 13.73 16.29
CA ARG A 262 21.76 14.96 15.91
C ARG A 262 21.10 16.20 16.53
N LEU A 263 19.77 16.25 16.52
CA LEU A 263 19.03 17.32 17.19
C LEU A 263 19.30 17.31 18.70
N GLU A 264 19.32 16.13 19.34
CA GLU A 264 19.64 15.99 20.77
C GLU A 264 21.08 16.44 21.08
N LEU A 265 22.07 16.03 20.28
CA LEU A 265 23.47 16.46 20.42
C LEU A 265 23.64 17.97 20.23
N ALA A 266 22.91 18.57 19.29
CA ALA A 266 22.86 20.02 19.09
C ALA A 266 21.97 20.73 20.13
N GLN A 267 21.37 19.98 21.08
CA GLN A 267 20.38 20.43 22.05
C GLN A 267 19.11 21.05 21.43
N LEU A 268 18.89 20.85 20.13
CA LEU A 268 17.77 21.33 19.30
C LEU A 268 16.60 20.33 19.23
N ALA A 269 16.55 19.34 20.11
CA ALA A 269 15.41 18.44 20.18
C ALA A 269 14.13 19.23 20.50
N PRO A 270 12.99 18.93 19.83
CA PRO A 270 11.74 19.60 20.13
C PRO A 270 11.30 19.38 21.58
N SER A 271 10.89 20.45 22.28
CA SER A 271 10.28 20.35 23.62
C SER A 271 8.80 19.95 23.54
N SER A 272 8.15 20.27 22.42
CA SER A 272 6.80 19.81 22.09
C SER A 272 6.68 19.68 20.58
N GLN A 273 5.85 18.73 20.14
CA GLN A 273 5.54 18.52 18.74
C GLN A 273 4.10 18.03 18.59
N PHE A 274 3.52 18.30 17.44
CA PHE A 274 2.23 17.76 17.05
C PHE A 274 2.23 17.45 15.57
N VAL A 275 1.43 16.45 15.22
CA VAL A 275 1.24 16.02 13.84
C VAL A 275 -0.25 15.89 13.60
N SER A 276 -0.68 16.26 12.40
CA SER A 276 -2.04 16.04 11.93
C SER A 276 -2.02 15.80 10.43
N THR A 277 -3.06 15.17 9.92
CA THR A 277 -3.28 15.00 8.49
C THR A 277 -4.68 15.48 8.14
N THR A 278 -4.82 16.03 6.94
CA THR A 278 -6.11 16.26 6.26
C THR A 278 -6.25 15.20 5.16
N ASP A 279 -7.27 15.34 4.29
CA ASP A 279 -7.36 14.50 3.10
C ASP A 279 -6.20 14.71 2.12
N ASN A 280 -5.52 15.87 2.17
CA ASN A 280 -4.55 16.25 1.14
C ASN A 280 -3.20 16.73 1.68
N HIS A 281 -3.07 16.97 2.99
CA HIS A 281 -1.85 17.54 3.59
C HIS A 281 -1.47 16.83 4.89
N LEU A 282 -0.16 16.64 5.08
CA LEU A 282 0.44 16.29 6.36
C LEU A 282 1.01 17.56 6.98
N GLU A 283 0.60 17.83 8.21
CA GLU A 283 1.02 18.97 9.00
C GLU A 283 1.88 18.51 10.17
N TYR A 284 3.06 19.08 10.30
CA TYR A 284 3.97 18.88 11.42
C TYR A 284 4.30 20.22 12.07
N GLY A 285 4.19 20.31 13.38
CA GLY A 285 4.59 21.49 14.14
C GLY A 285 5.46 21.12 15.33
N ALA A 286 6.44 21.97 15.63
CA ALA A 286 7.37 21.76 16.74
C ALA A 286 7.74 23.07 17.44
N VAL A 287 8.09 22.94 18.72
CA VAL A 287 8.76 23.97 19.52
C VAL A 287 10.20 23.53 19.75
N ILE A 288 11.15 24.22 19.13
CA ILE A 288 12.59 23.93 19.24
C ILE A 288 13.25 25.02 20.08
N GLY A 289 14.11 24.63 21.02
CA GLY A 289 14.93 25.54 21.82
C GLY A 289 14.22 26.30 22.94
N GLY A 290 12.89 26.38 22.94
CA GLY A 290 12.10 26.99 24.03
C GLY A 290 11.94 26.08 25.26
N LYS A 291 12.05 26.66 26.46
CA LYS A 291 11.85 25.96 27.75
C LYS A 291 10.40 25.58 28.03
N SER A 292 9.44 26.22 27.36
CA SER A 292 8.01 25.95 27.50
C SER A 292 7.22 26.37 26.25
N VAL A 293 6.07 25.72 26.04
CA VAL A 293 5.04 26.04 25.05
C VAL A 293 4.47 27.46 25.25
N THR A 294 4.56 28.01 26.47
CA THR A 294 4.07 29.35 26.84
C THR A 294 4.97 30.50 26.41
N ASP A 295 6.27 30.25 26.22
CA ASP A 295 7.27 31.25 25.81
C ASP A 295 7.52 31.25 24.30
N ALA A 296 6.87 30.32 23.58
CA ALA A 296 7.05 30.15 22.15
C ALA A 296 6.35 31.28 21.38
N ALA A 297 7.14 32.20 20.85
CA ALA A 297 6.69 33.13 19.84
C ALA A 297 6.17 32.34 18.61
N ARG A 298 4.99 32.72 18.12
CA ARG A 298 4.07 31.82 17.41
C ARG A 298 4.13 32.07 15.92
N VAL A 299 4.36 30.99 15.16
CA VAL A 299 3.96 30.98 13.76
C VAL A 299 2.43 31.02 13.69
N PRO A 300 1.80 31.90 12.88
CA PRO A 300 0.35 31.91 12.65
C PRO A 300 -0.18 30.50 12.34
N GLN A 301 -1.39 30.19 12.80
CA GLN A 301 -2.05 28.96 12.40
C GLN A 301 -2.62 29.09 11.00
N VAL A 302 -2.60 27.97 10.29
CA VAL A 302 -3.29 27.76 9.03
C VAL A 302 -4.78 27.65 9.31
N THR A 303 -5.48 28.79 9.37
CA THR A 303 -6.92 28.85 9.70
C THR A 303 -7.83 29.09 8.50
N THR A 304 -7.28 29.43 7.33
CA THR A 304 -8.06 29.82 6.14
C THR A 304 -7.49 29.19 4.88
N THR A 305 -8.35 28.84 3.91
CA THR A 305 -7.97 28.37 2.57
C THR A 305 -7.11 29.37 1.79
N GLU A 306 -7.04 30.64 2.25
CA GLU A 306 -6.17 31.68 1.71
C GLU A 306 -4.78 31.75 2.38
N ASP A 307 -4.51 30.90 3.36
CA ASP A 307 -3.18 30.82 3.98
C ASP A 307 -2.15 30.34 2.92
N PRO A 308 -0.94 30.92 2.85
CA PRO A 308 0.13 30.36 2.03
C PRO A 308 0.36 28.86 2.28
N LEU A 309 0.04 28.32 3.47
CA LEU A 309 0.02 26.88 3.75
C LEU A 309 -1.15 26.07 3.19
N ASN A 310 -2.14 26.73 2.60
CA ASN A 310 -3.20 26.13 1.79
C ASN A 310 -3.10 26.44 0.28
N ALA A 311 -2.24 27.38 -0.14
CA ALA A 311 -1.96 27.61 -1.58
C ALA A 311 -1.33 26.37 -2.27
N ASP A 312 -1.67 26.02 -3.51
CA ASP A 312 -1.15 24.79 -4.15
C ASP A 312 0.39 24.73 -4.15
N GLY A 313 0.96 23.96 -3.23
CA GLY A 313 2.40 23.94 -2.96
C GLY A 313 2.82 22.63 -2.32
N ALA A 314 3.80 21.97 -2.94
CA ALA A 314 4.24 20.62 -2.61
C ALA A 314 4.81 20.46 -1.19
N LEU A 315 5.58 21.45 -0.74
CA LEU A 315 6.22 21.50 0.57
C LEU A 315 6.25 22.95 1.04
N LYS A 316 5.89 23.17 2.30
CA LYS A 316 5.82 24.51 2.89
C LYS A 316 6.45 24.50 4.26
N LEU A 317 7.22 25.54 4.52
CA LEU A 317 8.01 25.68 5.74
C LEU A 317 7.74 27.06 6.33
N MET A 318 7.27 27.11 7.56
CA MET A 318 7.23 28.34 8.33
C MET A 318 8.17 28.26 9.52
N LEU A 319 8.94 29.32 9.67
CA LEU A 319 9.93 29.48 10.72
C LEU A 319 9.61 30.77 11.45
N HIS A 320 9.45 30.69 12.77
CA HIS A 320 9.38 31.90 13.60
C HIS A 320 10.82 32.38 13.91
N GLU A 321 11.03 33.69 14.04
CA GLU A 321 12.34 34.28 14.39
C GLU A 321 12.96 33.68 15.67
N SER A 322 12.12 33.25 16.62
CA SER A 322 12.56 32.59 17.86
C SER A 322 13.33 31.30 17.60
N LEU A 323 12.96 30.54 16.55
CA LEU A 323 13.73 29.36 16.12
C LEU A 323 15.11 29.77 15.62
N LEU A 324 15.18 30.80 14.79
CA LEU A 324 16.45 31.29 14.23
C LEU A 324 17.37 31.83 15.33
N ASN A 325 16.81 32.56 16.31
CA ASN A 325 17.55 33.06 17.46
C ASN A 325 18.12 31.92 18.31
N GLU A 326 17.34 30.86 18.54
CA GLU A 326 17.80 29.66 19.23
C GLU A 326 18.92 28.93 18.46
N LEU A 327 18.77 28.81 17.14
CA LEU A 327 19.82 28.22 16.29
C LEU A 327 21.11 29.03 16.35
N ILE A 328 21.03 30.35 16.17
CA ILE A 328 22.19 31.26 16.23
C ILE A 328 22.85 31.23 17.61
N ALA A 329 22.05 31.24 18.69
CA ALA A 329 22.57 31.21 20.06
C ALA A 329 23.39 29.95 20.38
N ARG A 330 23.17 28.85 19.64
CA ARG A 330 23.88 27.57 19.79
C ARG A 330 25.05 27.40 18.82
N THR A 331 25.20 28.34 17.89
CA THR A 331 26.39 28.47 17.06
C THR A 331 27.39 29.43 17.72
N GLU A 332 28.69 29.28 17.44
CA GLU A 332 29.73 30.23 17.89
C GLU A 332 29.62 31.61 17.20
N LEU A 333 28.56 31.86 16.43
CA LEU A 333 28.34 33.10 15.70
C LEU A 333 27.94 34.27 16.62
N ARG A 334 27.51 34.00 17.85
CA ARG A 334 27.11 35.04 18.79
C ARG A 334 28.32 35.88 19.21
N GLY A 335 28.41 37.09 18.67
CA GLY A 335 29.56 37.99 18.90
C GLY A 335 30.74 37.72 17.96
N TYR A 336 30.56 36.86 16.94
CA TYR A 336 31.58 36.61 15.93
C TYR A 336 31.77 37.85 15.07
N GLN A 337 32.90 38.53 15.27
CA GLN A 337 33.35 39.61 14.41
C GLN A 337 34.35 39.03 13.41
N THR A 338 34.02 39.14 12.12
CA THR A 338 34.92 38.78 11.04
C THR A 338 35.09 39.95 10.10
N THR A 339 36.23 40.01 9.43
CA THR A 339 36.50 41.03 8.42
C THR A 339 35.94 40.58 7.06
N ASP A 340 35.58 41.54 6.22
CA ASP A 340 35.04 41.29 4.87
C ASP A 340 35.97 40.39 4.03
N THR A 341 37.29 40.50 4.29
CA THR A 341 38.33 39.68 3.66
C THR A 341 38.27 38.20 4.09
N LYS A 342 38.05 37.93 5.39
CA LYS A 342 37.95 36.55 5.92
C LYS A 342 36.66 35.86 5.47
N LEU A 343 35.55 36.60 5.40
CA LEU A 343 34.27 36.07 4.93
C LEU A 343 34.35 35.65 3.45
N LYS A 344 34.99 36.47 2.60
CA LYS A 344 35.18 36.16 1.17
C LYS A 344 36.08 34.96 0.94
N GLN A 345 37.07 34.72 1.79
CA GLN A 345 37.91 33.51 1.71
C GLN A 345 37.13 32.24 2.12
N GLN A 346 36.27 32.30 3.13
CA GLN A 346 35.50 31.12 3.59
C GLN A 346 34.34 30.71 2.68
N VAL A 347 33.78 31.64 1.89
CA VAL A 347 32.66 31.35 0.96
C VAL A 347 33.14 30.92 -0.43
N ALA A 348 34.43 31.11 -0.73
CA ALA A 348 35.04 30.77 -2.02
C ALA A 348 35.69 29.36 -2.06
N GLU A 349 35.70 28.63 -0.94
CA GLU A 349 36.07 27.20 -0.83
C GLU A 349 34.83 26.31 -0.79
#